data_AF-A0A3C1CGI9-F1
#
_entry.id   AF-A0A3C1CGI9-F1
#
_cell.length_a   1.000
_cell.length_b   1.000
_cell.length_c   1.000
_cell.angle_alpha   90.00
_cell.angle_beta   90.00
_cell.angle_gamma   90.00
#
_symmetry.space_group_name_H-M   'P 1'
#
loop_
_entity.id
_entity.type
_entity.pdbx_description
1 polymer ?
#
loop_
_entity_poly.entity_id
_entity_poly.type
_entity_poly.pdbx_seq_one_letter_code
_entity_poly.pdbx_strand_id
1 'polypeptide(L)'
;VRQWQELFYEERYSEVYLSPDLPDYVKWAEAMGCVGLRVEAAEEVAPAIDKANSVDDRPVVIDFRTDAFEKVYPMVPAGASNDDIIVGPSQGEGGR
;
A
#
# COMPACT_ATOMS: atom_id res chain seq x y z
N VAL A 1 3.36 6.84 -8.59
CA VAL A 1 3.79 6.91 -10.00
C VAL A 1 2.85 6.14 -10.92
N ARG A 2 2.52 4.86 -10.66
CA ARG A 2 1.51 4.10 -11.44
C ARG A 2 0.19 4.86 -11.62
N GLN A 3 -0.44 5.31 -10.54
CA GLN A 3 -1.69 6.10 -10.59
C GLN A 3 -1.58 7.33 -11.50
N TRP A 4 -0.41 7.98 -11.57
CA TRP A 4 -0.19 9.11 -12.48
C TRP A 4 -0.06 8.67 -13.94
N GLN A 5 0.64 7.56 -14.20
CA GLN A 5 0.75 6.97 -15.54
C GLN A 5 -0.62 6.53 -16.09
N GLU A 6 -1.50 6.02 -15.23
CA GLU A 6 -2.89 5.71 -15.60
C GLU A 6 -3.71 6.94 -15.92
N LEU A 7 -3.67 7.95 -15.04
CA LEU A 7 -4.55 9.11 -15.17
C LEU A 7 -4.13 10.08 -16.29
N PHE A 8 -2.83 10.19 -16.59
CA PHE A 8 -2.31 11.26 -17.45
C PHE A 8 -1.43 10.78 -18.61
N TYR A 9 -1.14 9.49 -18.71
CA TYR A 9 -0.25 8.94 -19.74
C TYR A 9 -0.83 7.71 -20.44
N GLU A 10 -2.16 7.63 -20.58
CA GLU A 10 -2.85 6.57 -21.34
C GLU A 10 -2.44 5.15 -20.90
N GLU A 11 -2.24 4.95 -19.60
CA GLU A 11 -1.81 3.66 -19.03
C GLU A 11 -0.47 3.15 -19.58
N ARG A 12 0.40 4.06 -20.05
CA ARG A 12 1.77 3.72 -20.44
C ARG A 12 2.62 3.50 -19.20
N TYR A 13 2.55 2.28 -18.68
CA TYR A 13 3.36 1.83 -17.56
C TYR A 13 4.84 1.74 -17.96
N SER A 14 5.68 2.57 -17.35
CA SER A 14 7.12 2.59 -17.59
C SER A 14 7.82 2.47 -16.24
N GLU A 15 8.59 1.39 -16.06
CA GLU A 15 9.40 1.11 -14.86
C GLU A 15 8.63 1.11 -13.52
N VAL A 16 7.31 0.88 -13.53
CA VAL A 16 6.46 0.84 -12.32
C VAL A 16 5.96 -0.55 -11.94
N TYR A 17 6.15 -1.54 -12.82
CA TYR A 17 5.73 -2.91 -12.54
C TYR A 17 6.76 -3.60 -11.64
N LEU A 18 6.35 -3.91 -10.41
CA LEU A 18 7.08 -4.81 -9.53
C LEU A 18 6.55 -6.22 -9.78
N SER A 19 7.44 -7.15 -10.15
CA SER A 19 7.08 -8.56 -10.38
C SER A 19 6.41 -9.16 -9.14
N PRO A 20 5.46 -10.10 -9.30
CA PRO A 20 4.96 -10.94 -8.21
C PRO A 20 6.07 -11.72 -7.50
N ASP A 21 7.20 -11.96 -8.17
CA ASP A 21 8.39 -12.64 -7.65
C ASP A 21 9.22 -11.70 -6.75
N LEU A 22 8.58 -11.18 -5.70
CA LEU A 22 9.25 -10.39 -4.67
C LEU A 22 10.05 -11.30 -3.73
N PRO A 23 11.18 -10.81 -3.17
CA PRO A 23 11.85 -11.49 -2.08
C PRO A 23 10.90 -11.79 -0.92
N ASP A 24 11.14 -12.89 -0.21
CA ASP A 24 10.38 -13.20 0.99
C ASP A 24 10.84 -12.31 2.14
N TYR A 25 10.13 -11.19 2.35
CA TYR A 25 10.46 -10.19 3.36
C TYR A 25 10.42 -10.73 4.80
N VAL A 26 9.61 -11.76 5.06
CA VAL A 26 9.56 -12.42 6.37
C VAL A 26 10.89 -13.13 6.63
N LYS A 27 11.33 -13.97 5.69
CA LYS A 27 12.62 -14.68 5.81
C LYS A 27 13.81 -13.73 5.84
N TRP A 28 13.75 -12.66 5.05
CA TRP A 28 14.78 -11.63 5.08
C TRP A 28 14.86 -10.96 6.46
N ALA A 29 13.72 -10.59 7.05
CA ALA A 29 13.68 -10.01 8.39
C ALA A 29 14.23 -10.97 9.45
N GLU A 30 13.85 -12.24 9.39
CA GLU A 30 14.37 -13.29 10.28
C GLU A 30 15.88 -13.46 10.17
N ALA A 31 16.43 -13.45 8.94
CA ALA A 31 17.87 -13.52 8.70
C ALA A 31 18.63 -12.31 9.27
N MET A 32 17.96 -11.15 9.41
CA MET A 32 18.51 -9.93 10.02
C MET A 32 18.31 -9.89 11.56
N GLY A 33 17.75 -10.95 12.16
CA GLY A 33 17.51 -11.04 13.61
C GLY A 33 16.21 -10.39 14.08
N CYS A 34 15.34 -9.95 13.16
CA CYS A 34 14.04 -9.39 13.47
C CYS A 34 12.97 -10.49 13.59
N VAL A 35 11.82 -10.15 14.17
CA VAL A 35 10.59 -10.93 13.99
C VAL A 35 9.98 -10.56 12.64
N GLY A 36 9.72 -11.55 11.78
CA GLY A 36 8.97 -11.36 10.54
C GLY A 36 7.50 -11.75 10.71
N LEU A 37 6.58 -10.92 10.25
CA LEU A 37 5.15 -11.19 10.18
C LEU A 37 4.63 -10.93 8.76
N ARG A 38 3.65 -11.71 8.30
CA ARG A 38 2.92 -11.45 7.06
C ARG A 38 1.44 -11.29 7.36
N VAL A 39 0.81 -10.34 6.69
CA VAL A 39 -0.62 -10.06 6.73
C VAL A 39 -1.16 -10.12 5.31
N GLU A 40 -2.12 -11.00 5.07
CA GLU A 40 -2.73 -11.21 3.75
C GLU A 40 -4.21 -10.80 3.71
N ALA A 41 -4.85 -10.65 4.88
CA ALA A 41 -6.25 -10.26 5.00
C ALA A 41 -6.46 -9.11 6.00
N ALA A 42 -7.57 -8.37 5.83
CA ALA A 42 -7.86 -7.18 6.62
C ALA A 42 -8.08 -7.50 8.10
N GLU A 43 -8.70 -8.64 8.40
CA GLU A 43 -8.95 -9.13 9.76
C GLU A 43 -7.66 -9.47 10.54
N GLU A 44 -6.55 -9.69 9.84
CA GLU A 44 -5.26 -10.03 10.45
C GLU A 44 -4.47 -8.78 10.87
N VAL A 45 -4.86 -7.60 10.41
CA VAL A 45 -4.14 -6.34 10.65
C VAL A 45 -4.02 -6.02 12.13
N ALA A 46 -5.14 -5.98 12.86
CA ALA A 46 -5.11 -5.66 14.28
C ALA A 46 -4.35 -6.71 15.11
N PRO A 47 -4.60 -8.02 14.95
CA PRO A 47 -3.80 -9.06 15.62
C PRO A 47 -2.29 -8.98 15.31
N ALA A 48 -1.90 -8.66 14.08
CA ALA A 48 -0.49 -8.55 13.70
C ALA A 48 0.19 -7.36 14.37
N ILE A 49 -0.51 -6.22 14.46
CA ILE A 49 -0.02 -5.03 15.17
C ILE A 49 0.11 -5.31 16.67
N ASP A 50 -0.89 -5.95 17.28
CA ASP A 50 -0.85 -6.31 18.70
C ASP A 50 0.32 -7.26 19.01
N LYS A 51 0.53 -8.27 18.16
CA LYS A 51 1.67 -9.18 18.27
C LYS A 51 2.98 -8.43 18.14
N ALA A 52 3.12 -7.53 17.16
CA ALA A 52 4.32 -6.74 16.98
C ALA A 52 4.64 -5.86 18.19
N ASN A 53 3.62 -5.20 18.76
CA ASN A 53 3.78 -4.36 19.94
C ASN A 53 4.11 -5.13 21.23
N SER A 54 3.79 -6.43 21.29
CA SER A 54 4.15 -7.30 22.42
C SER A 54 5.62 -7.75 22.44
N VAL A 55 6.35 -7.56 21.34
CA VAL A 55 7.77 -7.91 21.25
C VAL A 55 8.60 -6.77 21.83
N ASP A 56 9.39 -7.06 22.87
CA ASP A 56 10.19 -6.09 23.62
C ASP A 56 11.71 -6.31 23.52
N ASP A 57 12.14 -7.38 22.87
CA ASP A 57 13.55 -7.82 22.83
C ASP A 57 14.24 -7.62 21.48
N ARG A 58 13.50 -7.33 20.39
CA ARG A 58 14.05 -7.14 19.04
C ARG A 58 13.07 -6.45 18.08
N PRO A 59 13.55 -5.91 16.93
CA PRO A 59 12.70 -5.27 15.94
C PRO A 59 11.71 -6.26 15.29
N VAL A 60 10.57 -5.73 14.83
CA VAL A 60 9.54 -6.46 14.09
C VAL A 60 9.36 -5.84 12.71
N VAL A 61 9.31 -6.68 11.68
CA VAL A 61 8.98 -6.30 10.30
C VAL A 61 7.66 -6.99 9.93
N ILE A 62 6.69 -6.20 9.47
CA ILE A 62 5.39 -6.71 9.01
C ILE A 62 5.25 -6.45 7.51
N ASP A 63 5.06 -7.51 6.75
CA ASP A 63 4.77 -7.51 5.32
C ASP A 63 3.24 -7.54 5.11
N PHE A 64 2.65 -6.36 4.85
CA PHE A 64 1.23 -6.23 4.53
C PHE A 64 1.00 -6.37 3.03
N ARG A 65 0.21 -7.37 2.63
CA ARG A 65 -0.22 -7.52 1.24
C ARG A 65 -1.43 -6.64 0.97
N THR A 66 -1.27 -5.75 0.00
CA THR A 66 -2.31 -4.81 -0.44
C THR A 66 -2.59 -5.01 -1.92
N ASP A 67 -3.76 -4.56 -2.37
CA ASP A 67 -4.08 -4.55 -3.80
C ASP A 67 -3.14 -3.57 -4.54
N ALA A 68 -2.53 -4.05 -5.63
CA ALA A 68 -1.60 -3.26 -6.43
C ALA A 68 -2.29 -2.15 -7.23
N PHE A 69 -3.60 -2.28 -7.46
CA PHE A 69 -4.43 -1.37 -8.23
C PHE A 69 -5.08 -0.27 -7.38
N GLU A 70 -5.00 -0.36 -6.06
CA GLU A 70 -5.54 0.67 -5.15
C GLU A 70 -4.87 2.03 -5.38
N LYS A 71 -5.65 3.10 -5.24
CA LYS A 71 -5.25 4.49 -5.57
C LYS A 71 -5.39 5.38 -4.34
N VAL A 72 -4.60 6.45 -4.30
CA VAL A 72 -4.67 7.43 -3.22
C VAL A 72 -5.63 8.55 -3.60
N TYR A 73 -6.63 8.77 -2.76
CA TYR A 73 -7.62 9.85 -2.86
C TYR A 73 -7.83 10.51 -1.48
N PRO A 74 -8.30 11.78 -1.42
CA PRO A 74 -8.48 12.69 -2.53
C PRO A 74 -7.15 13.16 -3.12
N MET A 75 -7.15 13.51 -4.41
CA MET A 75 -5.95 13.94 -5.13
C MET A 75 -6.19 15.27 -5.85
N VAL A 76 -5.27 16.24 -5.67
CA VAL A 76 -5.21 17.46 -6.48
C VAL A 76 -4.21 17.25 -7.60
N PRO A 77 -4.61 17.33 -8.89
CA PRO A 77 -3.69 17.21 -10.02
C PRO A 77 -2.61 18.30 -10.04
N ALA A 78 -1.47 18.02 -10.67
CA ALA A 78 -0.42 19.02 -10.83
C ALA A 78 -0.95 20.22 -11.62
N GLY A 79 -0.82 21.42 -11.04
CA GLY A 79 -1.25 22.68 -11.65
C GLY A 79 -2.74 23.01 -11.47
N ALA A 80 -3.52 22.17 -10.78
CA ALA A 80 -4.91 22.47 -10.42
C ALA A 80 -5.01 23.26 -9.10
N SER A 81 -6.16 23.93 -8.86
CA SER A 81 -6.45 24.56 -7.58
C SER A 81 -6.70 23.51 -6.50
N ASN A 82 -6.51 23.86 -5.23
CA ASN A 82 -6.89 22.99 -4.10
C ASN A 82 -8.40 22.74 -4.02
N ASP A 83 -9.20 23.58 -4.67
CA ASP A 83 -10.65 23.39 -4.77
C ASP A 83 -11.03 22.31 -5.81
N ASP A 84 -10.11 21.98 -6.73
CA ASP A 84 -10.33 21.03 -7.83
C ASP A 84 -9.82 19.62 -7.46
N ILE A 85 -10.50 18.98 -6.50
CA ILE A 85 -10.12 17.65 -6.02
C ILE A 85 -10.73 16.52 -6.87
N ILE A 86 -9.93 15.48 -7.13
CA ILE A 86 -10.40 14.18 -7.61
C ILE A 86 -10.69 13.31 -6.38
N VAL A 87 -11.95 12.86 -6.26
CA VAL A 87 -12.39 11.96 -5.18
C VAL A 87 -12.38 10.50 -5.64
N GLY A 88 -12.33 9.57 -4.68
CA GLY A 88 -12.38 8.15 -4.98
C GLY A 88 -13.77 7.71 -5.48
N PRO A 89 -13.89 6.54 -6.13
CA PRO A 89 -15.18 6.02 -6.62
C PRO A 89 -16.22 5.84 -5.52
N SER A 90 -15.80 5.58 -4.28
CA SER A 90 -16.68 5.49 -3.11
C SER A 90 -17.26 6.84 -2.66
N GLN A 91 -16.77 7.94 -3.23
CA GLN A 91 -17.09 9.31 -2.85
C GLN A 91 -17.67 10.14 -4.01
N GLY A 92 -17.65 9.62 -5.25
CA GLY A 92 -18.04 10.34 -6.48
C GLY A 92 -19.27 9.73 -7.19
N GLU A 93 -20.19 10.61 -7.59
CA GLU A 93 -21.55 10.36 -8.15
C GLU A 93 -22.53 9.60 -7.24
N GLY A 94 -23.29 10.38 -6.45
CA GLY A 94 -24.56 9.90 -5.88
C GLY A 94 -24.49 9.41 -4.44
N GLY A 95 -23.65 10.00 -3.58
CA GLY A 95 -23.73 9.85 -2.12
C GLY A 95 -25.03 10.44 -1.54
N ARG A 96 -26.14 9.73 -1.72
CA ARG A 96 -27.30 9.67 -0.84
C ARG A 96 -27.44 8.25 -0.34
#